data_AF-A0A7V2NRC7-F1
#
_entry.id   AF-A0A7V2NRC7-F1
#
_cell.length_a   1.000
_cell.length_b   1.000
_cell.length_c   1.000
_cell.angle_alpha   90.00
_cell.angle_beta   90.00
_cell.angle_gamma   90.00
#
_symmetry.space_group_name_H-M   'P 1'
#
loop_
_entity.id
_entity.type
_entity.pdbx_description
1 polymer ?
#
loop_
_entity_poly.entity_id
_entity_poly.type
_entity_poly.pdbx_seq_one_letter_code
_entity_poly.pdbx_strand_id
1 'polypeptide(L)'
;MHSSFNENRTIETKKELKLLLTSENVGFIVEGHDEETTNLEAEFEIKGELSDDFTLEEILEVAYNKKKNELTIKVSEPNEGRIKKARIELLVPHKTMVASNLSNGSVRLEYLEGMHELESHNGSIKIVNNKGACQCDTRNGSIKIENTEGDLQLKTKNGSINLRNCNGMMDVKGENGSCKLIDCKGSLELQIDNGPIRVIEGGFESADVKNKNGSMYYEFYRVEKGTFSFKNKNGKILLIIPDEMDIDIKAKNMLGNFRVGIKGEYDRKKDDDTQILEMIRGSGNVKIEIKNQNGSIQLMKDPLQKDVQFNLSELGENLEHIFEEIPFEEGMEKAKEALKNVKHHFKNMQFDFSKNFEKMMNNIEVNKEKIKAKIDSEIKDKKRAEEIRNTFKETFESLKEAFYKKKQEKEEASQSKEEMSQSRLKILELLEKGTITPDEAERLLNAIGEENE
;
A
#
# COMPACT_ATOMS: atom_id res chain seq x y z
N MET A 1 42.94 8.64 18.69
CA MET A 1 42.29 9.96 18.76
C MET A 1 40.88 9.86 18.16
N HIS A 2 39.99 10.82 18.43
CA HIS A 2 38.71 10.95 17.73
C HIS A 2 38.70 12.31 17.03
N SER A 3 38.48 12.31 15.72
CA SER A 3 38.45 13.52 14.90
C SER A 3 37.10 13.59 14.20
N SER A 4 36.51 14.78 14.17
CA SER A 4 35.23 15.04 13.51
C SER A 4 35.42 16.00 12.36
N PHE A 5 34.80 15.69 11.22
CA PHE A 5 34.88 16.48 10.01
C PHE A 5 33.49 16.70 9.43
N ASN A 6 33.23 17.90 8.94
CA ASN A 6 31.97 18.26 8.29
C ASN A 6 32.27 18.92 6.95
N GLU A 7 31.48 18.60 5.94
CA GLU A 7 31.57 19.16 4.59
C GLU A 7 30.17 19.56 4.13
N ASN A 8 30.03 20.81 3.71
CA ASN A 8 28.81 21.32 3.11
C ASN A 8 29.15 21.88 1.74
N ARG A 9 28.52 21.34 0.69
CA ARG A 9 28.81 21.71 -0.70
C ARG A 9 27.53 21.87 -1.51
N THR A 10 27.37 23.03 -2.13
CA THR A 10 26.35 23.27 -3.15
C THR A 10 26.97 23.15 -4.53
N ILE A 11 26.34 22.37 -5.40
CA ILE A 11 26.77 22.09 -6.77
C ILE A 11 25.66 22.53 -7.72
N GLU A 12 25.97 23.39 -8.68
CA GLU A 12 25.02 23.76 -9.75
C GLU A 12 24.83 22.58 -10.72
N THR A 13 23.89 21.71 -10.39
CA THR A 13 23.48 20.58 -11.21
C THR A 13 22.34 20.98 -12.16
N LYS A 14 21.74 20.03 -12.87
CA LYS A 14 20.57 20.26 -13.72
C LYS A 14 19.55 19.17 -13.44
N LYS A 15 18.30 19.41 -13.83
CA LYS A 15 17.28 18.34 -13.93
C LYS A 15 17.81 17.17 -14.77
N GLU A 16 17.30 15.97 -14.50
CA GLU A 16 17.75 14.71 -15.12
C GLU A 16 19.20 14.37 -14.77
N LEU A 17 19.61 14.70 -13.54
CA LEU A 17 20.93 14.37 -13.00
C LEU A 17 21.09 12.85 -12.91
N LYS A 18 22.29 12.37 -13.24
CA LYS A 18 22.75 11.03 -12.90
C LYS A 18 23.61 11.09 -11.65
N LEU A 19 23.13 10.57 -10.54
CA LEU A 19 23.86 10.49 -9.28
C LEU A 19 24.44 9.08 -9.13
N LEU A 20 25.78 8.99 -9.05
CA LEU A 20 26.51 7.75 -8.86
C LEU A 20 27.07 7.71 -7.44
N LEU A 21 26.66 6.71 -6.66
CA LEU A 21 27.03 6.54 -5.26
C LEU A 21 27.87 5.29 -5.06
N THR A 22 29.03 5.41 -4.40
CA THR A 22 29.89 4.26 -4.10
C THR A 22 30.47 4.36 -2.71
N SER A 23 30.36 3.29 -1.92
CA SER A 23 31.00 3.21 -0.62
C SER A 23 31.13 1.77 -0.13
N GLU A 24 32.18 1.50 0.64
CA GLU A 24 32.28 0.25 1.37
C GLU A 24 31.40 0.25 2.63
N ASN A 25 31.47 1.26 3.49
CA ASN A 25 30.86 1.21 4.82
C ASN A 25 29.80 2.29 5.09
N VAL A 26 29.72 3.30 4.23
CA VAL A 26 28.90 4.49 4.48
C VAL A 26 27.64 4.44 3.62
N GLY A 27 26.51 4.76 4.26
CA GLY A 27 25.23 4.89 3.58
C GLY A 27 24.96 6.30 3.08
N PHE A 28 23.94 6.42 2.23
CA PHE A 28 23.53 7.68 1.62
C PHE A 28 22.04 7.91 1.82
N ILE A 29 21.68 9.16 2.14
CA ILE A 29 20.31 9.65 2.16
C ILE A 29 20.18 10.64 1.01
N VAL A 30 19.24 10.40 0.10
CA VAL A 30 19.00 11.25 -1.08
C VAL A 30 17.55 11.66 -1.10
N GLU A 31 17.31 12.96 -1.11
CA GLU A 31 16.00 13.57 -1.10
C GLU A 31 15.84 14.53 -2.29
N GLY A 32 14.69 14.46 -2.95
CA GLY A 32 14.32 15.33 -4.06
C GLY A 32 13.87 16.73 -3.59
N HIS A 33 14.29 17.78 -4.28
CA HIS A 33 13.80 19.15 -4.07
C HIS A 33 13.56 19.90 -5.39
N ASP A 34 13.01 21.11 -5.27
CA ASP A 34 12.53 21.93 -6.38
C ASP A 34 13.64 22.70 -7.12
N GLU A 35 14.82 22.88 -6.54
CA GLU A 35 15.89 23.65 -7.17
C GLU A 35 16.73 22.81 -8.14
N GLU A 36 17.40 23.46 -9.08
CA GLU A 36 18.37 22.83 -9.99
C GLU A 36 19.78 22.85 -9.40
N THR A 37 19.88 22.46 -8.14
CA THR A 37 21.14 22.38 -7.40
C THR A 37 21.23 21.05 -6.67
N THR A 38 22.44 20.64 -6.34
CA THR A 38 22.67 19.54 -5.41
C THR A 38 23.37 20.08 -4.17
N ASN A 39 22.72 19.93 -3.02
CA ASN A 39 23.32 20.23 -1.72
C ASN A 39 23.77 18.93 -1.08
N LEU A 40 25.05 18.86 -0.73
CA LEU A 40 25.67 17.77 -0.02
C LEU A 40 25.99 18.26 1.40
N GLU A 41 25.52 17.52 2.39
CA GLU A 41 25.95 17.63 3.79
C GLU A 41 26.56 16.31 4.21
N ALA A 42 27.82 16.32 4.65
CA ALA A 42 28.53 15.13 5.08
C ALA A 42 29.21 15.34 6.43
N GLU A 43 28.94 14.45 7.37
CA GLU A 43 29.53 14.44 8.71
C GLU A 43 30.29 13.12 8.91
N PHE A 44 31.53 13.18 9.40
CA PHE A 44 32.37 12.03 9.68
C PHE A 44 32.93 12.08 11.09
N GLU A 45 32.88 10.95 11.80
CA GLU A 45 33.63 10.69 13.03
C GLU A 45 34.67 9.61 12.73
N ILE A 46 35.95 9.99 12.73
CA ILE A 46 37.07 9.08 12.44
C ILE A 46 37.76 8.69 13.74
N LYS A 47 38.10 7.40 13.87
CA LYS A 47 38.86 6.87 15.01
C LYS A 47 40.21 6.37 14.51
N GLY A 48 41.29 6.97 15.00
CA GLY A 48 42.65 6.58 14.63
C GLY A 48 43.67 7.58 15.12
N GLU A 49 44.94 7.33 14.80
CA GLU A 49 45.94 8.38 14.64
C GLU A 49 45.89 8.72 13.16
N LEU A 50 45.39 9.90 12.84
CA LEU A 50 45.41 10.43 11.49
C LEU A 50 46.71 11.19 11.32
N SER A 51 47.29 11.14 10.13
CA SER A 51 48.43 11.97 9.79
C SER A 51 48.06 13.46 9.88
N ASP A 52 49.05 14.30 10.19
CA ASP A 52 48.84 15.75 10.34
C ASP A 52 48.39 16.42 9.02
N ASP A 53 48.62 15.77 7.87
CA ASP A 53 48.25 16.22 6.53
C ASP A 53 46.92 15.62 6.02
N PHE A 54 46.20 14.85 6.84
CA PHE A 54 44.93 14.24 6.46
C PHE A 54 43.93 15.28 5.93
N THR A 55 43.37 15.01 4.76
CA THR A 55 42.28 15.81 4.18
C THR A 55 41.02 15.00 3.97
N LEU A 56 39.85 15.65 4.04
CA LEU A 56 38.58 14.99 3.76
C LEU A 56 38.50 14.45 2.32
N GLU A 57 39.24 15.05 1.38
CA GLU A 57 39.32 14.61 -0.02
C GLU A 57 39.88 13.18 -0.17
N GLU A 58 40.65 12.69 0.82
CA GLU A 58 41.14 11.31 0.83
C GLU A 58 40.02 10.27 1.04
N ILE A 59 38.97 10.66 1.77
CA ILE A 59 37.85 9.77 2.10
C ILE A 59 36.58 10.10 1.35
N LEU A 60 36.37 11.34 0.91
CA LEU A 60 35.17 11.79 0.23
C LEU A 60 35.53 12.44 -1.11
N GLU A 61 35.29 11.71 -2.20
CA GLU A 61 35.42 12.21 -3.56
C GLU A 61 34.06 12.70 -4.07
N VAL A 62 33.99 13.96 -4.50
CA VAL A 62 32.78 14.58 -5.06
C VAL A 62 33.11 15.23 -6.40
N ALA A 63 32.72 14.57 -7.49
CA ALA A 63 33.10 14.93 -8.85
C ALA A 63 31.87 15.13 -9.75
N TYR A 64 31.69 16.33 -10.30
CA TYR A 64 30.58 16.67 -11.19
C TYR A 64 31.03 16.84 -12.65
N ASN A 65 30.51 16.00 -13.54
CA ASN A 65 30.72 16.09 -14.98
C ASN A 65 29.58 16.86 -15.66
N LYS A 66 29.80 18.16 -15.88
CA LYS A 66 28.83 19.08 -16.54
C LYS A 66 28.37 18.63 -17.94
N LYS A 67 29.22 17.94 -18.70
CA LYS A 67 28.88 17.49 -20.07
C LYS A 67 27.90 16.31 -20.06
N LYS A 68 28.06 15.41 -19.09
CA LYS A 68 27.21 14.22 -18.92
C LYS A 68 26.01 14.44 -18.00
N ASN A 69 25.99 15.56 -17.26
CA ASN A 69 25.08 15.79 -16.15
C ASN A 69 25.14 14.64 -15.13
N GLU A 70 26.35 14.33 -14.69
CA GLU A 70 26.65 13.17 -13.83
C GLU A 70 27.45 13.63 -12.62
N LEU A 71 26.94 13.36 -11.42
CA LEU A 71 27.58 13.63 -10.14
C LEU A 71 27.99 12.30 -9.51
N THR A 72 29.28 12.15 -9.26
CA THR A 72 29.85 10.98 -8.57
C THR A 72 30.19 11.36 -7.14
N ILE A 73 29.74 10.54 -6.19
CA ILE A 73 30.09 10.63 -4.78
C ILE A 73 30.63 9.28 -4.34
N LYS A 74 31.89 9.26 -3.95
CA LYS A 74 32.58 8.06 -3.50
C LYS A 74 33.15 8.26 -2.11
N VAL A 75 32.90 7.30 -1.23
CA VAL A 75 33.45 7.27 0.12
C VAL A 75 34.39 6.09 0.28
N SER A 76 35.64 6.37 0.66
CA SER A 76 36.69 5.39 0.92
C SER A 76 37.08 5.38 2.39
N GLU A 77 37.53 4.24 2.90
CA GLU A 77 38.16 4.22 4.23
C GLU A 77 39.49 4.98 4.19
N PRO A 78 39.85 5.71 5.26
CA PRO A 78 41.15 6.36 5.36
C PRO A 78 42.27 5.32 5.40
N ASN A 79 43.46 5.70 4.92
CA ASN A 79 44.64 4.85 4.99
C ASN A 79 45.04 4.52 6.44
N GLU A 80 44.84 5.49 7.35
CA GLU A 80 45.10 5.37 8.78
C GLU A 80 43.82 5.60 9.58
N GLY A 81 43.56 4.73 10.56
CA GLY A 81 42.32 4.76 11.34
C GLY A 81 41.15 4.07 10.63
N ARG A 82 39.93 4.48 10.98
CA ARG A 82 38.69 3.99 10.37
C ARG A 82 37.55 4.96 10.57
N ILE A 83 36.59 4.96 9.64
CA ILE A 83 35.34 5.69 9.82
C ILE A 83 34.53 4.99 10.91
N LYS A 84 34.28 5.69 12.03
CA LYS A 84 33.46 5.17 13.13
C LYS A 84 31.98 5.50 12.92
N LYS A 85 31.69 6.69 12.40
CA LYS A 85 30.35 7.12 11.98
C LYS A 85 30.48 8.02 10.77
N ALA A 86 29.50 7.93 9.88
CA ALA A 86 29.32 8.89 8.81
C ALA A 86 27.83 9.08 8.54
N ARG A 87 27.44 10.31 8.19
CA ARG A 87 26.11 10.66 7.71
C ARG A 87 26.30 11.50 6.46
N ILE A 88 25.70 11.08 5.34
CA ILE A 88 25.78 11.80 4.08
C ILE A 88 24.36 11.99 3.57
N GLU A 89 23.98 13.26 3.44
CA GLU A 89 22.67 13.69 2.97
C GLU A 89 22.81 14.52 1.72
N LEU A 90 21.93 14.26 0.75
CA LEU A 90 21.94 14.84 -0.57
C LEU A 90 20.56 15.36 -0.89
N LEU A 91 20.43 16.69 -1.03
CA LEU A 91 19.26 17.30 -1.66
C LEU A 91 19.55 17.45 -3.15
N VAL A 92 18.82 16.72 -4.00
CA VAL A 92 18.99 16.71 -5.46
C VAL A 92 17.72 17.12 -6.18
N PRO A 93 17.77 17.61 -7.44
CA PRO A 93 16.55 17.92 -8.18
C PRO A 93 15.63 16.68 -8.26
N HIS A 94 14.32 16.84 -8.10
CA HIS A 94 13.36 15.71 -8.10
C HIS A 94 13.62 14.69 -9.22
N LYS A 95 13.89 15.17 -10.44
CA LYS A 95 14.24 14.33 -11.60
C LYS A 95 15.71 13.91 -11.56
N THR A 96 16.12 13.13 -10.56
CA THR A 96 17.46 12.57 -10.46
C THR A 96 17.40 11.05 -10.54
N MET A 97 18.16 10.48 -11.47
CA MET A 97 18.40 9.03 -11.52
C MET A 97 19.54 8.70 -10.56
N VAL A 98 19.35 7.68 -9.72
CA VAL A 98 20.36 7.28 -8.73
C VAL A 98 20.82 5.88 -9.05
N ALA A 99 22.13 5.71 -9.20
CA ALA A 99 22.78 4.43 -9.26
C ALA A 99 23.71 4.27 -8.03
N SER A 100 23.58 3.18 -7.28
CA SER A 100 24.44 2.91 -6.13
C SER A 100 25.14 1.57 -6.25
N ASN A 101 26.40 1.52 -5.84
CA ASN A 101 27.17 0.30 -5.64
C ASN A 101 27.82 0.33 -4.25
N LEU A 102 27.15 -0.30 -3.28
CA LEU A 102 27.55 -0.25 -1.87
C LEU A 102 27.91 -1.65 -1.35
N SER A 103 28.83 -1.74 -0.38
CA SER A 103 29.10 -3.00 0.33
C SER A 103 28.22 -3.12 1.58
N ASN A 104 28.43 -2.27 2.57
CA ASN A 104 27.74 -2.30 3.87
C ASN A 104 26.82 -1.09 4.09
N GLY A 105 26.98 -0.04 3.29
CA GLY A 105 26.16 1.17 3.35
C GLY A 105 24.71 0.92 2.95
N SER A 106 23.77 1.53 3.69
CA SER A 106 22.36 1.62 3.31
C SER A 106 22.12 2.76 2.34
N VAL A 107 21.13 2.63 1.46
CA VAL A 107 20.68 3.75 0.62
C VAL A 107 19.21 4.06 0.91
N ARG A 108 18.92 5.35 1.10
CA ARG A 108 17.56 5.86 1.28
C ARG A 108 17.26 6.90 0.21
N LEU A 109 16.18 6.70 -0.53
CA LEU A 109 15.66 7.65 -1.52
C LEU A 109 14.30 8.19 -1.09
N GLU A 110 14.08 9.50 -1.24
CA GLU A 110 12.81 10.17 -0.97
C GLU A 110 12.46 11.21 -2.04
N TYR A 111 11.19 11.24 -2.46
CA TYR A 111 10.65 12.26 -3.37
C TYR A 111 11.39 12.37 -4.70
N LEU A 112 11.90 11.26 -5.25
CA LEU A 112 12.58 11.28 -6.55
C LEU A 112 11.68 10.77 -7.67
N GLU A 113 11.96 11.28 -8.88
CA GLU A 113 11.36 10.89 -10.14
C GLU A 113 12.42 10.33 -11.08
N GLY A 114 12.21 9.12 -11.61
CA GLY A 114 13.08 8.54 -12.63
C GLY A 114 13.29 7.05 -12.47
N MET A 115 14.35 6.54 -13.11
CA MET A 115 14.80 5.16 -12.98
C MET A 115 15.95 5.09 -11.99
N HIS A 116 15.81 4.25 -10.95
CA HIS A 116 16.83 4.05 -9.93
C HIS A 116 17.39 2.62 -9.99
N GLU A 117 18.70 2.49 -9.88
CA GLU A 117 19.42 1.21 -9.84
C GLU A 117 20.24 1.13 -8.55
N LEU A 118 19.72 0.42 -7.55
CA LEU A 118 20.28 0.42 -6.21
C LEU A 118 20.87 -0.95 -5.88
N GLU A 119 22.18 -1.02 -5.76
CA GLU A 119 22.90 -2.21 -5.30
C GLU A 119 23.56 -1.95 -3.94
N SER A 120 23.35 -2.87 -2.99
CA SER A 120 24.11 -2.92 -1.74
C SER A 120 24.31 -4.36 -1.27
N HIS A 121 25.53 -4.79 -0.94
CA HIS A 121 25.76 -6.18 -0.53
C HIS A 121 25.05 -6.52 0.80
N ASN A 122 25.23 -5.70 1.82
CA ASN A 122 24.76 -5.92 3.19
C ASN A 122 23.82 -4.81 3.71
N GLY A 123 23.85 -3.62 3.11
CA GLY A 123 23.05 -2.48 3.56
C GLY A 123 21.59 -2.58 3.12
N SER A 124 20.69 -1.97 3.89
CA SER A 124 19.27 -1.90 3.53
C SER A 124 19.02 -0.87 2.43
N ILE A 125 18.02 -1.14 1.60
CA ILE A 125 17.53 -0.21 0.57
C ILE A 125 16.16 0.29 1.02
N LYS A 126 15.98 1.61 1.13
CA LYS A 126 14.70 2.24 1.48
C LYS A 126 14.29 3.26 0.43
N ILE A 127 13.05 3.20 -0.04
CA ILE A 127 12.48 4.14 -1.01
C ILE A 127 11.13 4.63 -0.49
N VAL A 128 10.89 5.95 -0.51
CA VAL A 128 9.64 6.54 0.00
C VAL A 128 9.15 7.66 -0.93
N ASN A 129 7.86 7.63 -1.29
CA ASN A 129 7.22 8.70 -2.07
C ASN A 129 7.89 8.97 -3.44
N ASN A 130 8.38 7.92 -4.11
CA ASN A 130 9.04 8.05 -5.42
C ASN A 130 8.09 7.78 -6.59
N LYS A 131 8.44 8.29 -7.76
CA LYS A 131 7.78 7.96 -9.03
C LYS A 131 8.79 7.45 -10.06
N GLY A 132 8.42 6.41 -10.78
CA GLY A 132 9.27 5.76 -11.77
C GLY A 132 9.83 4.43 -11.30
N ALA A 133 10.61 3.81 -12.19
CA ALA A 133 11.03 2.42 -12.02
C ALA A 133 12.19 2.29 -11.02
N CYS A 134 12.16 1.24 -10.20
CA CYS A 134 13.24 0.95 -9.25
C CYS A 134 13.72 -0.50 -9.42
N GLN A 135 15.03 -0.66 -9.66
CA GLN A 135 15.72 -1.92 -9.56
C GLN A 135 16.55 -1.93 -8.27
N CYS A 136 16.33 -2.91 -7.40
CA CYS A 136 17.00 -3.02 -6.11
C CYS A 136 17.56 -4.42 -5.91
N ASP A 137 18.88 -4.55 -5.70
CA ASP A 137 19.55 -5.81 -5.41
C ASP A 137 20.36 -5.70 -4.12
N THR A 138 20.18 -6.68 -3.24
CA THR A 138 21.02 -6.84 -2.05
C THR A 138 21.23 -8.30 -1.71
N ARG A 139 22.30 -8.64 -0.99
CA ARG A 139 22.49 -10.00 -0.50
C ARG A 139 21.86 -10.19 0.87
N ASN A 140 22.18 -9.32 1.82
CA ASN A 140 21.77 -9.47 3.22
C ASN A 140 20.87 -8.34 3.72
N GLY A 141 20.80 -7.23 2.98
CA GLY A 141 19.98 -6.08 3.34
C GLY A 141 18.48 -6.33 3.16
N SER A 142 17.67 -5.62 3.96
CA SER A 142 16.23 -5.55 3.71
C SER A 142 15.91 -4.50 2.65
N ILE A 143 14.83 -4.74 1.91
CA ILE A 143 14.28 -3.78 0.95
C ILE A 143 12.94 -3.28 1.49
N LYS A 144 12.80 -1.97 1.63
CA LYS A 144 11.56 -1.32 2.07
C LYS A 144 11.13 -0.23 1.09
N ILE A 145 9.94 -0.36 0.51
CA ILE A 145 9.40 0.62 -0.45
C ILE A 145 8.00 1.04 0.00
N GLU A 146 7.76 2.36 0.07
CA GLU A 146 6.50 2.94 0.53
C GLU A 146 6.01 4.05 -0.41
N ASN A 147 4.74 4.03 -0.79
CA ASN A 147 4.08 5.07 -1.59
C ASN A 147 4.78 5.33 -2.93
N THR A 148 5.11 4.26 -3.67
CA THR A 148 5.84 4.38 -4.95
C THR A 148 4.95 4.00 -6.13
N GLU A 149 4.97 4.83 -7.17
CA GLU A 149 4.31 4.56 -8.44
C GLU A 149 5.35 4.27 -9.52
N GLY A 150 5.29 3.09 -10.14
CA GLY A 150 6.25 2.65 -11.15
C GLY A 150 6.63 1.18 -10.99
N ASP A 151 7.35 0.65 -11.97
CA ASP A 151 7.73 -0.76 -11.98
C ASP A 151 8.85 -1.05 -10.97
N LEU A 152 8.72 -2.13 -10.20
CA LEU A 152 9.64 -2.52 -9.14
C LEU A 152 10.26 -3.87 -9.45
N GLN A 153 11.58 -3.94 -9.52
CA GLN A 153 12.35 -5.18 -9.62
C GLN A 153 13.23 -5.34 -8.39
N LEU A 154 12.88 -6.28 -7.51
CA LEU A 154 13.46 -6.39 -6.18
C LEU A 154 14.07 -7.77 -5.97
N LYS A 155 15.31 -7.81 -5.51
CA LYS A 155 16.03 -9.04 -5.24
C LYS A 155 16.79 -9.00 -3.92
N THR A 156 16.57 -10.00 -3.07
CA THR A 156 17.40 -10.21 -1.88
C THR A 156 17.67 -11.68 -1.58
N LYS A 157 18.85 -12.03 -1.07
CA LYS A 157 19.12 -13.41 -0.65
C LYS A 157 18.61 -13.68 0.76
N ASN A 158 18.97 -12.87 1.74
CA ASN A 158 18.70 -13.14 3.16
C ASN A 158 17.87 -12.06 3.86
N GLY A 159 17.66 -10.90 3.24
CA GLY A 159 16.88 -9.83 3.84
C GLY A 159 15.37 -9.98 3.62
N SER A 160 14.57 -9.23 4.37
CA SER A 160 13.14 -9.14 4.14
C SER A 160 12.79 -8.11 3.07
N ILE A 161 11.67 -8.30 2.39
CA ILE A 161 11.11 -7.36 1.43
C ILE A 161 9.78 -6.85 1.97
N ASN A 162 9.62 -5.53 2.10
CA ASN A 162 8.40 -4.89 2.58
C ASN A 162 7.94 -3.81 1.60
N LEU A 163 6.79 -3.99 0.97
CA LEU A 163 6.16 -3.01 0.09
C LEU A 163 4.84 -2.52 0.71
N ARG A 164 4.58 -1.23 0.61
CA ARG A 164 3.33 -0.62 1.06
C ARG A 164 2.85 0.44 0.08
N ASN A 165 1.60 0.36 -0.33
CA ASN A 165 0.96 1.34 -1.21
C ASN A 165 1.79 1.59 -2.48
N CYS A 166 2.19 0.50 -3.13
CA CYS A 166 2.95 0.57 -4.38
C CYS A 166 2.04 0.22 -5.57
N ASN A 167 2.21 0.91 -6.70
CA ASN A 167 1.42 0.69 -7.91
C ASN A 167 2.33 0.51 -9.12
N GLY A 168 2.15 -0.57 -9.89
CA GLY A 168 2.95 -0.86 -11.09
C GLY A 168 3.14 -2.36 -11.30
N MET A 169 4.05 -2.73 -12.20
CA MET A 169 4.51 -4.12 -12.30
C MET A 169 5.55 -4.41 -11.21
N MET A 170 5.37 -5.49 -10.46
CA MET A 170 6.29 -5.89 -9.38
C MET A 170 6.88 -7.26 -9.65
N ASP A 171 8.20 -7.34 -9.86
CA ASP A 171 8.99 -8.57 -9.90
C ASP A 171 9.80 -8.68 -8.61
N VAL A 172 9.40 -9.60 -7.73
CA VAL A 172 9.95 -9.74 -6.37
C VAL A 172 10.55 -11.13 -6.20
N LYS A 173 11.87 -11.20 -6.00
CA LYS A 173 12.61 -12.45 -5.82
C LYS A 173 13.38 -12.47 -4.51
N GLY A 174 13.29 -13.58 -3.77
CA GLY A 174 14.13 -13.80 -2.61
C GLY A 174 14.31 -15.25 -2.18
N GLU A 175 15.32 -15.49 -1.32
CA GLU A 175 15.72 -16.85 -0.92
C GLU A 175 15.35 -17.18 0.53
N ASN A 176 15.82 -16.44 1.53
CA ASN A 176 15.74 -16.79 2.96
C ASN A 176 15.06 -15.74 3.86
N GLY A 177 14.35 -14.78 3.26
CA GLY A 177 13.67 -13.71 3.98
C GLY A 177 12.14 -13.77 3.86
N SER A 178 11.45 -13.05 4.75
CA SER A 178 10.00 -12.83 4.62
C SER A 178 9.69 -11.78 3.56
N CYS A 179 8.54 -11.90 2.92
CA CYS A 179 8.05 -10.92 1.98
C CYS A 179 6.66 -10.44 2.40
N LYS A 180 6.48 -9.13 2.55
CA LYS A 180 5.23 -8.49 2.96
C LYS A 180 4.84 -7.39 1.98
N LEU A 181 3.64 -7.49 1.41
CA LEU A 181 3.05 -6.48 0.55
C LEU A 181 1.72 -6.03 1.18
N ILE A 182 1.46 -4.71 1.22
CA ILE A 182 0.23 -4.14 1.79
C ILE A 182 -0.32 -3.08 0.83
N ASP A 183 -1.58 -3.23 0.42
CA ASP A 183 -2.30 -2.28 -0.47
C ASP A 183 -1.52 -2.00 -1.77
N CYS A 184 -0.96 -3.06 -2.37
CA CYS A 184 -0.24 -2.98 -3.64
C CYS A 184 -1.16 -3.33 -4.81
N LYS A 185 -0.97 -2.66 -5.96
CA LYS A 185 -1.79 -2.81 -7.16
C LYS A 185 -0.96 -2.94 -8.44
N GLY A 186 -1.60 -3.39 -9.53
CA GLY A 186 -0.95 -3.60 -10.83
C GLY A 186 -0.78 -5.09 -11.13
N SER A 187 0.44 -5.55 -11.43
CA SER A 187 0.76 -6.97 -11.66
C SER A 187 1.88 -7.44 -10.75
N LEU A 188 1.85 -8.72 -10.36
CA LEU A 188 2.79 -9.29 -9.41
C LEU A 188 3.40 -10.60 -9.92
N GLU A 189 4.72 -10.66 -10.01
CA GLU A 189 5.49 -11.90 -10.01
C GLU A 189 6.29 -11.96 -8.72
N LEU A 190 6.02 -12.97 -7.89
CA LEU A 190 6.63 -13.08 -6.56
C LEU A 190 7.15 -14.49 -6.33
N GLN A 191 8.44 -14.61 -6.00
CA GLN A 191 9.06 -15.88 -5.65
C GLN A 191 9.91 -15.75 -4.38
N ILE A 192 9.58 -16.52 -3.35
CA ILE A 192 10.37 -16.66 -2.13
C ILE A 192 10.59 -18.14 -1.82
N ASP A 193 11.83 -18.60 -1.70
CA ASP A 193 12.08 -20.02 -1.47
C ASP A 193 11.85 -20.44 0.00
N ASN A 194 12.42 -19.71 0.96
CA ASN A 194 12.52 -20.06 2.38
C ASN A 194 12.09 -18.91 3.29
N GLY A 195 10.82 -18.53 3.22
CA GLY A 195 10.26 -17.52 4.10
C GLY A 195 8.75 -17.34 3.86
N PRO A 196 8.01 -16.80 4.84
CA PRO A 196 6.60 -16.55 4.67
C PRO A 196 6.37 -15.41 3.67
N ILE A 197 5.35 -15.57 2.83
CA ILE A 197 4.82 -14.52 1.97
C ILE A 197 3.51 -14.05 2.55
N ARG A 198 3.36 -12.73 2.70
CA ARG A 198 2.13 -12.11 3.18
C ARG A 198 1.73 -10.94 2.28
N VAL A 199 0.67 -11.13 1.51
CA VAL A 199 0.02 -10.06 0.74
C VAL A 199 -1.29 -9.69 1.43
N ILE A 200 -1.43 -8.42 1.79
CA ILE A 200 -2.62 -7.86 2.47
C ILE A 200 -3.24 -6.84 1.54
N GLU A 201 -4.55 -6.93 1.32
CA GLU A 201 -5.29 -6.02 0.42
C GLU A 201 -4.64 -5.94 -0.97
N GLY A 202 -4.30 -7.09 -1.57
CA GLY A 202 -3.70 -7.17 -2.89
C GLY A 202 -4.71 -6.79 -3.98
N GLY A 203 -4.58 -5.58 -4.54
CA GLY A 203 -5.41 -5.06 -5.63
C GLY A 203 -4.78 -5.26 -7.01
N PHE A 204 -4.22 -6.45 -7.23
CA PHE A 204 -3.55 -6.80 -8.49
C PHE A 204 -4.55 -7.29 -9.53
N GLU A 205 -4.31 -7.01 -10.81
CA GLU A 205 -5.05 -7.61 -11.93
C GLU A 205 -4.51 -9.00 -12.29
N SER A 206 -3.25 -9.26 -11.95
CA SER A 206 -2.63 -10.57 -12.07
C SER A 206 -1.56 -10.81 -10.99
N ALA A 207 -1.45 -12.05 -10.53
CA ALA A 207 -0.37 -12.46 -9.64
C ALA A 207 0.12 -13.90 -9.91
N ASP A 208 1.42 -14.11 -10.06
CA ASP A 208 2.05 -15.44 -10.00
C ASP A 208 2.95 -15.50 -8.76
N VAL A 209 2.49 -16.22 -7.73
CA VAL A 209 3.12 -16.29 -6.41
C VAL A 209 3.66 -17.70 -6.17
N LYS A 210 4.96 -17.81 -5.96
CA LYS A 210 5.69 -19.07 -5.81
C LYS A 210 6.42 -19.11 -4.47
N ASN A 211 6.29 -20.25 -3.78
CA ASN A 211 7.06 -20.57 -2.59
C ASN A 211 7.49 -22.03 -2.58
N LYS A 212 8.48 -22.38 -1.75
CA LYS A 212 8.87 -23.77 -1.51
C LYS A 212 8.61 -24.19 -0.07
N ASN A 213 9.11 -23.44 0.91
CA ASN A 213 9.18 -23.89 2.29
C ASN A 213 8.34 -23.06 3.28
N GLY A 214 8.03 -21.81 2.95
CA GLY A 214 7.21 -20.93 3.77
C GLY A 214 5.72 -21.02 3.48
N SER A 215 4.93 -20.45 4.38
CA SER A 215 3.51 -20.21 4.16
C SER A 215 3.27 -19.10 3.13
N MET A 216 2.12 -19.17 2.46
CA MET A 216 1.58 -18.09 1.66
C MET A 216 0.27 -17.64 2.27
N TYR A 217 0.22 -16.38 2.68
CA TYR A 217 -1.01 -15.67 3.01
C TYR A 217 -1.26 -14.62 1.92
N TYR A 218 -2.43 -14.68 1.31
CA TYR A 218 -2.84 -13.68 0.32
C TYR A 218 -4.29 -13.27 0.58
N GLU A 219 -4.47 -11.98 0.86
CA GLU A 219 -5.77 -11.35 1.04
C GLU A 219 -6.08 -10.46 -0.16
N PHE A 220 -7.11 -10.84 -0.90
CA PHE A 220 -7.55 -10.12 -2.09
C PHE A 220 -8.20 -8.80 -1.69
N TYR A 221 -7.82 -7.73 -2.37
CA TYR A 221 -8.75 -6.61 -2.54
C TYR A 221 -9.77 -6.99 -3.63
N ARG A 222 -10.99 -6.44 -3.57
CA ARG A 222 -12.03 -6.76 -4.56
C ARG A 222 -11.54 -6.40 -5.97
N VAL A 223 -11.55 -7.37 -6.86
CA VAL A 223 -11.22 -7.20 -8.29
C VAL A 223 -12.33 -7.78 -9.15
N GLU A 224 -12.65 -7.11 -10.26
CA GLU A 224 -13.74 -7.52 -11.16
C GLU A 224 -13.31 -8.61 -12.16
N LYS A 225 -12.01 -8.67 -12.46
CA LYS A 225 -11.39 -9.63 -13.38
C LYS A 225 -9.92 -9.78 -13.03
N GLY A 226 -9.34 -10.93 -13.35
CA GLY A 226 -7.90 -11.14 -13.18
C GLY A 226 -7.48 -12.59 -13.29
N THR A 227 -6.17 -12.82 -13.29
CA THR A 227 -5.60 -14.18 -13.33
C THR A 227 -4.53 -14.35 -12.26
N PHE A 228 -4.72 -15.34 -11.40
CA PHE A 228 -3.89 -15.57 -10.22
C PHE A 228 -3.39 -17.02 -10.19
N SER A 229 -2.12 -17.21 -9.88
CA SER A 229 -1.44 -18.49 -9.78
C SER A 229 -0.69 -18.54 -8.45
N PHE A 230 -0.95 -19.58 -7.66
CA PHE A 230 -0.29 -19.81 -6.37
C PHE A 230 0.34 -21.19 -6.35
N LYS A 231 1.66 -21.27 -6.16
CA LYS A 231 2.42 -22.53 -6.19
C LYS A 231 3.26 -22.68 -4.93
N ASN A 232 2.98 -23.68 -4.11
CA ASN A 232 3.80 -24.05 -2.95
C ASN A 232 4.24 -25.50 -3.01
N LYS A 233 5.24 -25.84 -2.19
CA LYS A 233 5.66 -27.23 -1.96
C LYS A 233 5.36 -27.70 -0.55
N ASN A 234 5.88 -27.06 0.48
CA ASN A 234 5.80 -27.56 1.85
C ASN A 234 4.86 -26.79 2.76
N GLY A 235 4.73 -25.48 2.54
CA GLY A 235 3.92 -24.62 3.41
C GLY A 235 2.43 -24.59 3.08
N LYS A 236 1.68 -23.98 3.99
CA LYS A 236 0.26 -23.66 3.82
C LYS A 236 0.08 -22.61 2.70
N ILE A 237 -1.00 -22.72 1.94
CA ILE A 237 -1.54 -21.62 1.14
C ILE A 237 -2.87 -21.22 1.78
N LEU A 238 -2.97 -19.98 2.25
CA LEU A 238 -4.19 -19.38 2.78
C LEU A 238 -4.58 -18.20 1.90
N LEU A 239 -5.71 -18.34 1.20
CA LEU A 239 -6.30 -17.28 0.41
C LEU A 239 -7.53 -16.75 1.15
N ILE A 240 -7.57 -15.44 1.35
CA ILE A 240 -8.72 -14.71 1.87
C ILE A 240 -9.44 -14.05 0.70
N ILE A 241 -10.66 -14.52 0.40
CA ILE A 241 -11.41 -14.17 -0.80
C ILE A 241 -12.75 -13.53 -0.40
N PRO A 242 -13.03 -12.28 -0.79
CA PRO A 242 -14.34 -11.64 -0.61
C PRO A 242 -15.50 -12.43 -1.22
N ASP A 243 -16.66 -12.44 -0.57
CA ASP A 243 -17.87 -13.17 -1.01
C ASP A 243 -18.43 -12.66 -2.35
N GLU A 244 -18.23 -11.38 -2.67
CA GLU A 244 -18.77 -10.70 -3.85
C GLU A 244 -17.93 -10.88 -5.12
N MET A 245 -16.81 -11.61 -5.05
CA MET A 245 -15.95 -11.85 -6.20
C MET A 245 -16.47 -13.00 -7.07
N ASP A 246 -16.51 -12.75 -8.38
CA ASP A 246 -16.84 -13.71 -9.43
C ASP A 246 -15.62 -14.55 -9.78
N ILE A 247 -15.50 -15.74 -9.18
CA ILE A 247 -14.29 -16.56 -9.17
C ILE A 247 -14.45 -17.87 -9.94
N ASP A 248 -13.37 -18.28 -10.61
CA ASP A 248 -13.16 -19.64 -11.15
C ASP A 248 -11.88 -20.19 -10.51
N ILE A 249 -12.03 -21.08 -9.53
CA ILE A 249 -10.93 -21.67 -8.77
C ILE A 249 -10.66 -23.09 -9.27
N LYS A 250 -9.40 -23.36 -9.60
CA LYS A 250 -8.87 -24.70 -9.85
C LYS A 250 -7.69 -24.96 -8.94
N ALA A 251 -7.86 -25.83 -7.96
CA ALA A 251 -6.84 -26.11 -6.96
C ALA A 251 -6.45 -27.59 -6.96
N LYS A 252 -5.14 -27.87 -6.88
CA LYS A 252 -4.57 -29.22 -6.76
C LYS A 252 -3.67 -29.31 -5.52
N ASN A 253 -3.86 -30.34 -4.71
CA ASN A 253 -3.04 -30.60 -3.52
C ASN A 253 -2.60 -32.07 -3.46
N MET A 254 -1.30 -32.35 -3.54
CA MET A 254 -0.78 -33.71 -3.77
C MET A 254 -0.75 -34.61 -2.54
N LEU A 255 -0.64 -34.07 -1.32
CA LEU A 255 -0.60 -34.83 -0.06
C LEU A 255 -1.24 -34.06 1.11
N GLY A 256 -1.61 -32.80 0.91
CA GLY A 256 -2.22 -31.95 1.92
C GLY A 256 -3.75 -31.93 1.86
N ASN A 257 -4.35 -31.32 2.88
CA ASN A 257 -5.80 -31.17 2.99
C ASN A 257 -6.30 -29.83 2.42
N PHE A 258 -7.57 -29.81 2.05
CA PHE A 258 -8.30 -28.61 1.68
C PHE A 258 -9.28 -28.19 2.78
N ARG A 259 -9.27 -26.91 3.13
CA ARG A 259 -10.34 -26.27 3.91
C ARG A 259 -11.01 -25.19 3.06
N VAL A 260 -12.33 -25.25 2.95
CA VAL A 260 -13.14 -24.28 2.22
C VAL A 260 -14.10 -23.66 3.22
N GLY A 261 -13.92 -22.37 3.50
CA GLY A 261 -14.75 -21.55 4.37
C GLY A 261 -15.41 -20.37 3.65
N ILE A 262 -15.38 -20.37 2.32
CA ILE A 262 -16.10 -19.42 1.45
C ILE A 262 -17.41 -20.05 0.95
N LYS A 263 -18.41 -19.22 0.66
CA LYS A 263 -19.69 -19.69 0.10
C LYS A 263 -19.54 -20.11 -1.36
N GLY A 264 -20.26 -21.17 -1.74
CA GLY A 264 -20.34 -21.66 -3.12
C GLY A 264 -20.37 -23.18 -3.18
N GLU A 265 -20.98 -23.73 -4.23
CA GLU A 265 -20.86 -25.14 -4.57
C GLU A 265 -19.48 -25.41 -5.18
N TYR A 266 -18.90 -26.56 -4.86
CA TYR A 266 -17.61 -26.97 -5.40
C TYR A 266 -17.58 -28.48 -5.60
N ASP A 267 -16.88 -28.90 -6.65
CA ASP A 267 -16.57 -30.29 -6.89
C ASP A 267 -15.24 -30.63 -6.23
N ARG A 268 -15.18 -31.75 -5.52
CA ARG A 268 -13.93 -32.32 -5.02
C ARG A 268 -13.77 -33.73 -5.56
N LYS A 269 -12.60 -33.98 -6.16
CA LYS A 269 -12.19 -35.30 -6.64
C LYS A 269 -10.84 -35.65 -6.01
N LYS A 270 -10.58 -36.93 -5.85
CA LYS A 270 -9.30 -37.45 -5.41
C LYS A 270 -8.79 -38.42 -6.48
N ASP A 271 -7.58 -38.18 -6.95
CA ASP A 271 -6.86 -38.96 -7.95
C ASP A 271 -5.52 -39.37 -7.35
N ASP A 272 -5.38 -40.65 -7.02
CA ASP A 272 -4.34 -41.19 -6.14
C ASP A 272 -4.18 -40.35 -4.86
N ASP A 273 -3.01 -39.76 -4.63
CA ASP A 273 -2.75 -38.89 -3.49
C ASP A 273 -3.21 -37.44 -3.73
N THR A 274 -3.47 -37.06 -4.98
CA THR A 274 -3.81 -35.69 -5.36
C THR A 274 -5.30 -35.41 -5.19
N GLN A 275 -5.62 -34.43 -4.35
CA GLN A 275 -6.95 -33.83 -4.29
C GLN A 275 -7.07 -32.70 -5.31
N ILE A 276 -8.19 -32.66 -6.02
CA ILE A 276 -8.54 -31.61 -6.97
C ILE A 276 -9.84 -30.96 -6.50
N LEU A 277 -9.86 -29.64 -6.47
CA LEU A 277 -11.03 -28.82 -6.17
C LEU A 277 -11.29 -27.85 -7.31
N GLU A 278 -12.53 -27.83 -7.78
CA GLU A 278 -13.02 -26.89 -8.78
C GLU A 278 -14.25 -26.16 -8.22
N MET A 279 -14.26 -24.83 -8.34
CA MET A 279 -15.35 -23.98 -7.86
C MET A 279 -15.55 -22.85 -8.85
N ILE A 280 -16.80 -22.61 -9.25
CA ILE A 280 -17.19 -21.44 -10.05
C ILE A 280 -18.26 -20.68 -9.27
N ARG A 281 -18.08 -19.38 -9.12
CA ARG A 281 -19.05 -18.47 -8.48
C ARG A 281 -19.21 -17.22 -9.34
N GLY A 282 -20.46 -16.78 -9.53
CA GLY A 282 -20.76 -15.64 -10.40
C GLY A 282 -20.33 -15.91 -11.84
N SER A 283 -19.79 -14.90 -12.52
CA SER A 283 -19.34 -15.04 -13.91
C SER A 283 -18.01 -15.79 -14.09
N GLY A 284 -17.23 -16.00 -13.02
CA GLY A 284 -15.90 -16.62 -13.08
C GLY A 284 -14.82 -15.75 -13.75
N ASN A 285 -14.94 -14.42 -13.73
CA ASN A 285 -13.99 -13.51 -14.37
C ASN A 285 -12.62 -13.45 -13.66
N VAL A 286 -12.57 -13.85 -12.39
CA VAL A 286 -11.34 -13.93 -11.60
C VAL A 286 -10.88 -15.38 -11.53
N LYS A 287 -9.86 -15.70 -12.32
CA LYS A 287 -9.33 -17.07 -12.44
C LYS A 287 -8.22 -17.29 -11.43
N ILE A 288 -8.34 -18.33 -10.60
CA ILE A 288 -7.39 -18.65 -9.54
C ILE A 288 -6.92 -20.10 -9.69
N GLU A 289 -5.66 -20.30 -10.06
CA GLU A 289 -5.02 -21.61 -10.09
C GLU A 289 -4.14 -21.80 -8.84
N ILE A 290 -4.31 -22.91 -8.13
CA ILE A 290 -3.56 -23.20 -6.91
C ILE A 290 -2.92 -24.59 -7.02
N LYS A 291 -1.62 -24.69 -6.75
CA LYS A 291 -0.89 -25.96 -6.68
C LYS A 291 -0.11 -26.03 -5.38
N ASN A 292 -0.36 -27.06 -4.58
CA ASN A 292 0.44 -27.38 -3.40
C ASN A 292 0.83 -28.87 -3.39
N GLN A 293 1.92 -29.20 -2.69
CA GLN A 293 2.35 -30.59 -2.55
C GLN A 293 2.02 -31.13 -1.16
N ASN A 294 2.64 -30.62 -0.11
CA ASN A 294 2.59 -31.22 1.23
C ASN A 294 1.76 -30.40 2.22
N GLY A 295 1.62 -29.09 2.03
CA GLY A 295 0.88 -28.21 2.94
C GLY A 295 -0.63 -28.19 2.67
N SER A 296 -1.39 -27.56 3.57
CA SER A 296 -2.84 -27.36 3.33
C SER A 296 -3.11 -26.20 2.37
N ILE A 297 -4.23 -26.30 1.64
CA ILE A 297 -4.81 -25.16 0.93
C ILE A 297 -6.07 -24.76 1.69
N GLN A 298 -6.16 -23.49 2.06
CA GLN A 298 -7.29 -22.92 2.79
C GLN A 298 -7.85 -21.74 2.00
N LEU A 299 -9.13 -21.83 1.67
CA LEU A 299 -9.91 -20.75 1.06
C LEU A 299 -10.86 -20.25 2.15
N MET A 300 -10.69 -19.02 2.61
CA MET A 300 -11.46 -18.48 3.73
C MET A 300 -12.10 -17.16 3.32
N LYS A 301 -13.25 -16.84 3.91
CA LYS A 301 -13.81 -15.48 3.86
C LYS A 301 -12.90 -14.53 4.64
N ASP A 302 -13.01 -13.23 4.36
CA ASP A 302 -12.36 -12.22 5.18
C ASP A 302 -12.94 -12.27 6.61
N PRO A 303 -12.11 -12.47 7.66
CA PRO A 303 -12.60 -12.40 9.04
C PRO A 303 -13.18 -11.02 9.41
N LEU A 304 -12.88 -9.95 8.65
CA LEU A 304 -13.48 -8.63 8.83
C LEU A 304 -14.75 -8.40 8.01
N GLN A 305 -15.22 -9.40 7.25
CA GLN A 305 -16.63 -9.47 6.86
C GLN A 305 -17.48 -9.94 8.05
N LYS A 306 -17.39 -9.25 9.19
CA LYS A 306 -18.65 -8.89 9.84
C LYS A 306 -19.35 -8.01 8.83
N ASP A 307 -20.62 -8.28 8.59
CA ASP A 307 -21.49 -7.42 7.82
C ASP A 307 -21.35 -5.97 8.32
N VAL A 308 -20.40 -5.20 7.78
CA VAL A 308 -20.55 -3.77 7.63
C VAL A 308 -21.51 -3.60 6.45
N GLN A 309 -22.68 -4.20 6.56
CA GLN A 309 -23.88 -3.49 6.23
C GLN A 309 -23.84 -2.25 7.13
N PHE A 310 -23.18 -1.19 6.67
CA PHE A 310 -23.68 0.13 6.99
C PHE A 310 -25.16 0.04 6.68
N ASN A 311 -25.99 0.02 7.72
CA ASN A 311 -27.43 -0.06 7.56
C ASN A 311 -27.86 1.28 6.99
N LEU A 312 -27.66 1.45 5.67
CA LEU A 312 -28.12 2.58 4.88
C LEU A 312 -29.65 2.63 4.88
N SER A 313 -30.34 1.64 5.46
CA SER A 313 -31.72 1.82 5.88
C SER A 313 -31.86 2.96 6.88
N GLU A 314 -30.97 3.15 7.87
CA GLU A 314 -31.06 4.29 8.80
C GLU A 314 -30.75 5.64 8.12
N LEU A 315 -29.81 5.68 7.19
CA LEU A 315 -29.48 6.90 6.43
C LEU A 315 -30.59 7.23 5.42
N GLY A 316 -31.17 6.20 4.80
CA GLY A 316 -32.35 6.28 3.94
C GLY A 316 -33.60 6.67 4.70
N GLU A 317 -33.83 6.10 5.89
CA GLU A 317 -34.98 6.36 6.79
C GLU A 317 -34.89 7.74 7.43
N ASN A 318 -33.69 8.21 7.81
CA ASN A 318 -33.49 9.57 8.31
C ASN A 318 -33.72 10.62 7.20
N LEU A 319 -33.29 10.34 5.96
CA LEU A 319 -33.65 11.17 4.81
C LEU A 319 -35.16 11.08 4.50
N GLU A 320 -35.76 9.89 4.64
CA GLU A 320 -37.19 9.62 4.40
C GLU A 320 -38.07 10.39 5.38
N HIS A 321 -37.72 10.41 6.68
CA HIS A 321 -38.35 11.24 7.70
C HIS A 321 -38.26 12.73 7.39
N ILE A 322 -37.09 13.22 6.95
CA ILE A 322 -36.91 14.62 6.56
C ILE A 322 -37.79 14.98 5.35
N PHE A 323 -37.95 14.07 4.38
CA PHE A 323 -38.80 14.31 3.20
C PHE A 323 -40.29 14.22 3.52
N GLU A 324 -40.69 13.42 4.51
CA GLU A 324 -42.06 13.28 4.98
C GLU A 324 -42.52 14.46 5.86
N GLU A 325 -41.59 15.11 6.56
CA GLU A 325 -41.86 16.32 7.36
C GLU A 325 -41.98 17.61 6.54
N ILE A 326 -41.75 17.58 5.22
CA ILE A 326 -41.97 18.74 4.33
C ILE A 326 -43.48 18.85 4.04
N PRO A 327 -44.19 19.88 4.54
CA PRO A 327 -45.62 20.00 4.29
C PRO A 327 -45.86 20.48 2.86
N PHE A 328 -46.64 19.71 2.08
CA PHE A 328 -47.04 20.07 0.72
C PHE A 328 -48.54 20.41 0.67
N GLU A 329 -48.89 21.64 0.27
CA GLU A 329 -50.28 22.05 0.04
C GLU A 329 -50.85 21.50 -1.29
N GLU A 330 -52.18 21.51 -1.43
CA GLU A 330 -52.89 21.16 -2.68
C GLU A 330 -52.42 22.04 -3.85
N GLY A 331 -52.06 21.41 -4.97
CA GLY A 331 -51.50 22.08 -6.17
C GLY A 331 -49.99 21.85 -6.41
N MET A 332 -49.29 21.19 -5.50
CA MET A 332 -47.84 20.90 -5.58
C MET A 332 -47.51 19.49 -6.14
N GLU A 333 -48.27 18.99 -7.11
CA GLU A 333 -48.14 17.61 -7.62
C GLU A 333 -46.80 17.35 -8.34
N LYS A 334 -46.29 18.33 -9.10
CA LYS A 334 -45.01 18.19 -9.82
C LYS A 334 -43.78 18.23 -8.91
N ALA A 335 -43.84 18.98 -7.80
CA ALA A 335 -42.78 19.02 -6.80
C ALA A 335 -42.74 17.71 -6.00
N LYS A 336 -43.92 17.17 -5.64
CA LYS A 336 -44.05 15.81 -5.08
C LYS A 336 -43.46 14.76 -6.02
N GLU A 337 -43.74 14.85 -7.32
CA GLU A 337 -43.24 13.91 -8.33
C GLU A 337 -41.71 14.01 -8.54
N ALA A 338 -41.14 15.22 -8.54
CA ALA A 338 -39.69 15.44 -8.61
C ALA A 338 -38.97 14.87 -7.39
N LEU A 339 -39.50 15.09 -6.19
CA LEU A 339 -38.97 14.49 -4.95
C LEU A 339 -39.12 12.97 -4.94
N LYS A 340 -40.21 12.42 -5.49
CA LYS A 340 -40.40 10.98 -5.65
C LYS A 340 -39.36 10.37 -6.60
N ASN A 341 -38.99 11.07 -7.67
CA ASN A 341 -37.94 10.65 -8.60
C ASN A 341 -36.54 10.72 -7.97
N VAL A 342 -36.26 11.74 -7.15
CA VAL A 342 -35.03 11.83 -6.36
C VAL A 342 -34.97 10.69 -5.33
N LYS A 343 -36.05 10.46 -4.58
CA LYS A 343 -36.21 9.33 -3.64
C LYS A 343 -35.97 7.97 -4.32
N HIS A 344 -36.49 7.79 -5.53
CA HIS A 344 -36.29 6.57 -6.31
C HIS A 344 -34.84 6.40 -6.81
N HIS A 345 -34.17 7.49 -7.19
CA HIS A 345 -32.76 7.48 -7.56
C HIS A 345 -31.85 7.15 -6.38
N PHE A 346 -32.15 7.68 -5.19
CA PHE A 346 -31.38 7.38 -3.97
C PHE A 346 -31.53 5.92 -3.52
N LYS A 347 -32.73 5.35 -3.61
CA LYS A 347 -33.01 3.96 -3.19
C LYS A 347 -32.32 2.89 -4.06
N ASN A 348 -31.99 3.21 -5.31
CA ASN A 348 -31.42 2.25 -6.27
C ASN A 348 -29.91 2.45 -6.51
N MET A 349 -29.26 3.35 -5.78
CA MET A 349 -27.84 3.64 -5.94
C MET A 349 -27.02 2.71 -5.04
N GLN A 350 -26.30 1.74 -5.63
CA GLN A 350 -25.28 0.98 -4.89
C GLN A 350 -24.06 1.88 -4.66
N PHE A 351 -23.73 2.16 -3.40
CA PHE A 351 -22.66 3.09 -3.03
C PHE A 351 -21.35 2.35 -2.72
N ASP A 352 -20.31 2.63 -3.51
CA ASP A 352 -18.90 2.36 -3.13
C ASP A 352 -18.29 3.67 -2.60
N PHE A 353 -18.14 3.73 -1.27
CA PHE A 353 -17.82 4.96 -0.53
C PHE A 353 -16.36 5.42 -0.68
N SER A 354 -15.45 4.57 -1.15
CA SER A 354 -14.01 4.88 -1.13
C SER A 354 -13.57 5.87 -2.21
N LYS A 355 -14.28 5.95 -3.35
CA LYS A 355 -13.84 6.73 -4.53
C LYS A 355 -14.76 7.87 -4.95
N ASN A 356 -16.02 7.88 -4.52
CA ASN A 356 -17.04 8.78 -5.08
C ASN A 356 -17.52 9.90 -4.15
N PHE A 357 -17.22 9.87 -2.85
CA PHE A 357 -17.72 10.89 -1.91
C PHE A 357 -17.05 12.27 -2.14
N GLU A 358 -15.75 12.33 -2.42
CA GLU A 358 -15.07 13.61 -2.75
C GLU A 358 -15.59 14.22 -4.05
N LYS A 359 -15.88 13.40 -5.07
CA LYS A 359 -16.53 13.85 -6.31
C LYS A 359 -17.96 14.31 -6.07
N MET A 360 -18.70 13.66 -5.16
CA MET A 360 -20.05 14.06 -4.76
C MET A 360 -20.02 15.40 -4.00
N MET A 361 -19.13 15.56 -3.02
CA MET A 361 -18.96 16.80 -2.26
C MET A 361 -18.52 17.95 -3.18
N ASN A 362 -17.55 17.71 -4.07
CA ASN A 362 -17.18 18.70 -5.08
C ASN A 362 -18.33 19.04 -6.03
N ASN A 363 -19.13 18.06 -6.47
CA ASN A 363 -20.29 18.33 -7.32
C ASN A 363 -21.40 19.11 -6.58
N ILE A 364 -21.62 18.83 -5.29
CA ILE A 364 -22.59 19.56 -4.48
C ILE A 364 -22.08 20.98 -4.18
N GLU A 365 -20.79 21.13 -3.89
CA GLU A 365 -20.14 22.42 -3.63
C GLU A 365 -20.12 23.30 -4.89
N VAL A 366 -19.85 22.72 -6.07
CA VAL A 366 -19.91 23.38 -7.38
C VAL A 366 -21.35 23.71 -7.81
N ASN A 367 -22.35 22.92 -7.41
CA ASN A 367 -23.75 23.18 -7.75
C ASN A 367 -24.56 23.87 -6.63
N LYS A 368 -23.94 24.21 -5.49
CA LYS A 368 -24.58 24.87 -4.34
C LYS A 368 -25.30 26.15 -4.75
N GLU A 369 -24.67 26.96 -5.59
CA GLU A 369 -25.25 28.19 -6.16
C GLU A 369 -26.46 27.91 -7.07
N LYS A 370 -26.44 26.81 -7.85
CA LYS A 370 -27.58 26.41 -8.70
C LYS A 370 -28.75 25.88 -7.89
N ILE A 371 -28.48 25.11 -6.84
CA ILE A 371 -29.50 24.60 -5.91
C ILE A 371 -30.16 25.78 -5.19
N LYS A 372 -29.34 26.74 -4.73
CA LYS A 372 -29.81 27.99 -4.11
C LYS A 372 -30.69 28.81 -5.06
N ALA A 373 -30.25 28.99 -6.30
CA ALA A 373 -31.02 29.69 -7.34
C ALA A 373 -32.34 28.96 -7.69
N LYS A 374 -32.34 27.62 -7.66
CA LYS A 374 -33.54 26.82 -7.88
C LYS A 374 -34.56 27.01 -6.74
N ILE A 375 -34.11 26.95 -5.49
CA ILE A 375 -34.91 27.22 -4.29
C ILE A 375 -35.52 28.62 -4.36
N ASP A 376 -34.73 29.64 -4.72
CA ASP A 376 -35.18 31.02 -4.84
C ASP A 376 -36.16 31.25 -6.01
N SER A 377 -36.06 30.42 -7.07
CA SER A 377 -36.97 30.49 -8.23
C SER A 377 -38.31 29.78 -8.01
N GLU A 378 -38.33 28.75 -7.16
CA GLU A 378 -39.50 27.89 -6.94
C GLU A 378 -40.29 28.24 -5.68
N ILE A 379 -39.65 28.90 -4.69
CA ILE A 379 -40.29 29.29 -3.42
C ILE A 379 -40.43 30.83 -3.37
N LYS A 380 -41.66 31.31 -3.53
CA LYS A 380 -41.99 32.75 -3.55
C LYS A 380 -41.90 33.42 -2.17
N ASP A 381 -42.07 32.65 -1.09
CA ASP A 381 -41.94 33.14 0.28
C ASP A 381 -40.46 33.23 0.66
N LYS A 382 -39.95 34.46 0.78
CA LYS A 382 -38.54 34.73 1.10
C LYS A 382 -38.12 34.17 2.45
N LYS A 383 -39.01 34.17 3.44
CA LYS A 383 -38.68 33.71 4.80
C LYS A 383 -38.56 32.18 4.82
N ARG A 384 -39.45 31.50 4.09
CA ARG A 384 -39.45 30.03 3.97
C ARG A 384 -38.35 29.49 3.06
N ALA A 385 -38.00 30.23 2.00
CA ALA A 385 -36.81 29.95 1.20
C ALA A 385 -35.52 30.07 2.03
N GLU A 386 -35.48 31.02 2.96
CA GLU A 386 -34.34 31.22 3.86
C GLU A 386 -34.23 30.11 4.92
N GLU A 387 -35.35 29.66 5.49
CA GLU A 387 -35.39 28.48 6.39
C GLU A 387 -34.88 27.21 5.68
N ILE A 388 -35.38 26.91 4.48
CA ILE A 388 -34.94 25.74 3.70
C ILE A 388 -33.46 25.83 3.32
N ARG A 389 -32.96 27.04 3.00
CA ARG A 389 -31.53 27.26 2.77
C ARG A 389 -30.70 26.97 4.01
N ASN A 390 -31.16 27.41 5.18
CA ASN A 390 -30.45 27.23 6.44
C ASN A 390 -30.42 25.76 6.84
N THR A 391 -31.55 25.06 6.76
CA THR A 391 -31.60 23.61 7.02
C THR A 391 -30.69 22.83 6.07
N PHE A 392 -30.75 23.10 4.76
CA PHE A 392 -29.85 22.45 3.80
C PHE A 392 -28.37 22.73 4.10
N LYS A 393 -28.04 23.96 4.49
CA LYS A 393 -26.68 24.35 4.87
C LYS A 393 -26.24 23.63 6.14
N GLU A 394 -27.07 23.58 7.17
CA GLU A 394 -26.77 22.93 8.44
C GLU A 394 -26.61 21.41 8.27
N THR A 395 -27.47 20.76 7.49
CA THR A 395 -27.34 19.34 7.15
C THR A 395 -26.05 19.07 6.35
N PHE A 396 -25.70 19.96 5.41
CA PHE A 396 -24.46 19.83 4.63
C PHE A 396 -23.21 20.03 5.49
N GLU A 397 -23.19 21.04 6.36
CA GLU A 397 -22.05 21.26 7.27
C GLU A 397 -21.93 20.13 8.29
N SER A 398 -23.04 19.57 8.80
CA SER A 398 -23.02 18.40 9.68
C SER A 398 -22.45 17.16 8.98
N LEU A 399 -22.80 16.92 7.71
CA LEU A 399 -22.20 15.86 6.88
C LEU A 399 -20.71 16.10 6.62
N LYS A 400 -20.33 17.36 6.38
CA LYS A 400 -18.94 17.79 6.16
C LYS A 400 -18.11 17.61 7.42
N GLU A 401 -18.61 18.03 8.58
CA GLU A 401 -17.99 17.83 9.89
C GLU A 401 -17.85 16.35 10.24
N ALA A 402 -18.88 15.52 10.03
CA ALA A 402 -18.79 14.07 10.23
C ALA A 402 -17.71 13.43 9.34
N PHE A 403 -17.52 13.92 8.12
CA PHE A 403 -16.48 13.47 7.21
C PHE A 403 -15.07 13.95 7.60
N TYR A 404 -14.91 15.23 7.95
CA TYR A 404 -13.61 15.77 8.39
C TYR A 404 -13.18 15.23 9.75
N LYS A 405 -14.12 15.00 10.66
CA LYS A 405 -13.90 14.30 11.93
C LYS A 405 -13.40 12.87 11.67
N LYS A 406 -14.00 12.13 10.72
CA LYS A 406 -13.50 10.83 10.26
C LYS A 406 -12.17 10.87 9.50
N LYS A 407 -11.83 11.99 8.83
CA LYS A 407 -10.54 12.19 8.16
C LYS A 407 -9.41 12.42 9.17
N GLN A 408 -9.67 13.22 10.21
CA GLN A 408 -8.76 13.40 11.35
C GLN A 408 -8.63 12.11 12.17
N GLU A 409 -9.72 11.37 12.41
CA GLU A 409 -9.68 10.03 13.00
C GLU A 409 -8.91 9.02 12.13
N LYS A 410 -8.84 9.21 10.80
CA LYS A 410 -8.02 8.40 9.87
C LYS A 410 -6.51 8.70 9.98
N GLU A 411 -6.16 9.92 10.34
CA GLU A 411 -4.77 10.36 10.57
C GLU A 411 -4.29 9.88 11.95
N GLU A 412 -5.15 9.92 12.98
CA GLU A 412 -4.89 9.32 14.30
C GLU A 412 -4.95 7.78 14.28
N ALA A 413 -5.80 7.17 13.44
CA ALA A 413 -5.86 5.71 13.23
C ALA A 413 -4.63 5.14 12.50
N SER A 414 -3.70 5.96 12.01
CA SER A 414 -2.42 5.49 11.48
C SER A 414 -1.53 4.87 12.58
N GLN A 415 -1.64 5.37 13.81
CA GLN A 415 -0.95 4.82 14.99
C GLN A 415 -1.71 3.61 15.58
N SER A 416 -3.05 3.64 15.65
CA SER A 416 -3.83 2.49 16.16
C SER A 416 -3.91 1.32 15.16
N LYS A 417 -3.81 1.56 13.85
CA LYS A 417 -3.66 0.50 12.83
C LYS A 417 -2.37 -0.28 12.99
N GLU A 418 -1.33 0.28 13.59
CA GLU A 418 -0.06 -0.42 13.80
C GLU A 418 -0.20 -1.47 14.91
N GLU A 419 -0.88 -1.12 16.01
CA GLU A 419 -1.18 -2.04 17.13
C GLU A 419 -2.27 -3.07 16.76
N MET A 420 -3.29 -2.65 16.01
CA MET A 420 -4.35 -3.54 15.50
C MET A 420 -3.81 -4.48 14.40
N SER A 421 -2.93 -3.99 13.52
CA SER A 421 -2.23 -4.84 12.56
C SER A 421 -1.34 -5.84 13.26
N GLN A 422 -0.62 -5.45 14.32
CA GLN A 422 0.22 -6.37 15.10
C GLN A 422 -0.63 -7.45 15.80
N SER A 423 -1.77 -7.07 16.38
CA SER A 423 -2.69 -8.01 17.04
C SER A 423 -3.42 -8.94 16.05
N ARG A 424 -3.87 -8.40 14.90
CA ARG A 424 -4.40 -9.16 13.75
C ARG A 424 -3.34 -10.09 13.14
N LEU A 425 -2.10 -9.62 13.01
CA LEU A 425 -0.96 -10.43 12.58
C LEU A 425 -0.72 -11.58 13.54
N LYS A 426 -0.77 -11.33 14.85
CA LYS A 426 -0.55 -12.36 15.87
C LYS A 426 -1.63 -13.43 15.85
N ILE A 427 -2.90 -13.06 15.69
CA ILE A 427 -4.00 -14.04 15.55
C ILE A 427 -3.86 -14.83 14.26
N LEU A 428 -3.53 -14.16 13.15
CA LEU A 428 -3.32 -14.84 11.86
C LEU A 428 -2.07 -15.75 11.89
N GLU A 429 -1.03 -15.39 12.65
CA GLU A 429 0.12 -16.26 12.92
C GLU A 429 -0.27 -17.49 13.74
N LEU A 430 -1.13 -17.33 14.76
CA LEU A 430 -1.65 -18.47 15.53
C LEU A 430 -2.49 -19.39 14.63
N LEU A 431 -3.27 -18.82 13.71
CA LEU A 431 -4.05 -19.57 12.72
C LEU A 431 -3.16 -20.27 11.68
N GLU A 432 -2.03 -19.66 11.34
CA GLU A 432 -1.01 -20.23 10.45
C GLU A 432 -0.26 -21.38 11.10
N LYS A 433 0.11 -21.22 12.38
CA LYS A 433 0.74 -22.25 13.22
C LYS A 433 -0.22 -23.39 13.60
N GLY A 434 -1.52 -23.25 13.30
CA GLY A 434 -2.55 -24.23 13.61
C GLY A 434 -2.88 -24.34 15.10
N THR A 435 -2.46 -23.35 15.90
CA THR A 435 -2.73 -23.29 17.34
C THR A 435 -4.15 -22.87 17.67
N ILE A 436 -4.86 -22.26 16.73
CA ILE A 436 -6.27 -21.89 16.84
C ILE A 436 -7.03 -22.34 15.59
N THR A 437 -8.31 -22.62 15.75
CA THR A 437 -9.25 -22.88 14.66
C THR A 437 -9.66 -21.57 13.97
N PRO A 438 -10.08 -21.59 12.69
CA PRO A 438 -10.67 -20.44 12.03
C PRO A 438 -11.85 -19.80 12.76
N ASP A 439 -12.69 -20.59 13.41
CA ASP A 439 -13.83 -20.07 14.17
C ASP A 439 -13.35 -19.31 15.42
N GLU A 440 -12.27 -19.79 16.07
CA GLU A 440 -11.60 -19.06 17.16
C GLU A 440 -10.85 -17.83 16.65
N ALA A 441 -10.18 -17.92 15.50
CA ALA A 441 -9.53 -16.77 14.87
C ALA A 441 -10.55 -15.70 14.48
N GLU A 442 -11.70 -16.10 13.95
CA GLU A 442 -12.83 -15.21 13.63
C GLU A 442 -13.36 -14.55 14.91
N ARG A 443 -13.56 -15.30 16.00
CA ARG A 443 -13.94 -14.73 17.31
C ARG A 443 -12.91 -13.73 17.85
N LEU A 444 -11.62 -14.07 17.79
CA LEU A 444 -10.55 -13.20 18.29
C LEU A 444 -10.39 -11.93 17.44
N LEU A 445 -10.53 -12.05 16.12
CA LEU A 445 -10.49 -10.92 15.20
C LEU A 445 -11.73 -10.03 15.38
N ASN A 446 -12.89 -10.63 15.64
CA ASN A 446 -14.11 -9.91 15.96
C ASN A 446 -14.03 -9.16 17.31
N ALA A 447 -13.40 -9.75 18.33
CA ALA A 447 -13.22 -9.12 19.64
C ALA A 447 -12.27 -7.90 19.59
N ILE A 448 -11.19 -7.97 18.78
CA ILE A 448 -10.32 -6.80 18.54
C ILE A 448 -11.07 -5.65 17.86
N GLY A 449 -12.09 -5.97 17.06
CA GLY A 449 -12.96 -4.96 16.44
C GLY A 449 -13.97 -4.33 17.40
N GLU A 450 -14.33 -4.99 18.51
CA GLU A 450 -15.36 -4.54 19.45
C GLU A 450 -14.82 -3.73 20.65
N GLU A 451 -13.55 -3.88 21.04
CA GLU A 451 -12.99 -3.20 22.22
C GLU A 451 -12.70 -1.69 22.03
N ASN A 452 -12.96 -1.12 20.84
CA ASN A 452 -12.67 0.30 20.53
C ASN A 452 -13.87 1.09 19.94
N GLU A 453 -15.10 0.59 20.09
CA GLU A 453 -16.32 1.42 20.02
C GLU A 453 -16.62 2.01 21.41
#